data_AF-W0AJX2-F1
#
_entry.id   AF-W0AJX2-F1
#
_cell.length_a   1.000
_cell.length_b   1.000
_cell.length_c   1.000
_cell.angle_alpha   90.00
_cell.angle_beta   90.00
_cell.angle_gamma   90.00
#
_symmetry.space_group_name_H-M   'P 1'
#
loop_
_entity.id
_entity.type
_entity.pdbx_description
1 polymer ?
#
loop_
_entity_poly.entity_id
_entity_poly.type
_entity_poly.pdbx_seq_one_letter_code
_entity_poly.pdbx_strand_id
1 'polypeptide(L)'
;MARKLTVLCWHLLTKQTDYRWARPALVANKRRTMELKAGKLQKMGNKPGPAHAYNIKALRDQDMKIARHAEQAYEKFVAQWETRPKVRGRSKPAGL
;
A
#
# COMPACT_ATOMS: atom_id res chain seq x y z
N MET A 1 -3.05 1.54 17.10
CA MET A 1 -2.82 1.36 15.64
C MET A 1 -1.46 1.86 15.15
N ALA A 2 -0.86 2.89 15.77
CA ALA A 2 0.43 3.44 15.34
C ALA A 2 1.57 2.42 15.21
N ARG A 3 1.78 1.53 16.20
CA ARG A 3 2.94 0.60 16.22
C ARG A 3 3.04 -0.30 14.98
N LYS A 4 1.93 -0.87 14.51
CA LYS A 4 1.93 -1.78 13.33
C LYS A 4 2.28 -1.04 12.04
N LEU A 5 1.73 0.16 11.85
CA LEU A 5 2.04 1.00 10.70
C LEU A 5 3.49 1.47 10.73
N THR A 6 4.01 1.84 11.89
CA THR A 6 5.43 2.21 12.06
C THR A 6 6.36 1.06 11.66
N VAL A 7 6.08 -0.17 12.10
CA VAL A 7 6.87 -1.35 11.73
C VAL A 7 6.81 -1.62 10.23
N LEU A 8 5.63 -1.49 9.60
CA LEU A 8 5.49 -1.62 8.15
C LEU A 8 6.33 -0.57 7.42
N CYS A 9 6.21 0.71 7.79
CA CYS A 9 7.00 1.79 7.21
C CYS A 9 8.50 1.56 7.40
N TRP A 10 8.93 1.11 8.57
CA TRP A 10 10.33 0.77 8.84
C TRP A 10 10.83 -0.35 7.93
N HIS A 11 10.07 -1.42 7.74
CA HIS A 11 10.45 -2.49 6.81
C HIS A 11 10.54 -2.01 5.35
N LEU A 12 9.58 -1.18 4.91
CA LEU A 12 9.61 -0.63 3.55
C LEU A 12 10.83 0.28 3.33
N LEU A 13 11.18 1.10 4.33
CA LEU A 13 12.33 1.99 4.28
C LEU A 13 13.66 1.23 4.34
N THR A 14 13.81 0.31 5.28
CA THR A 14 15.05 -0.47 5.47
C THR A 14 15.38 -1.38 4.30
N LYS A 15 14.35 -1.97 3.66
CA LYS A 15 14.52 -2.84 2.50
C LYS A 15 14.53 -2.10 1.16
N GLN A 16 14.31 -0.78 1.18
CA GLN A 16 14.18 0.05 -0.02
C GLN A 16 13.15 -0.49 -1.03
N THR A 17 12.08 -1.10 -0.52
CA THR A 17 11.02 -1.68 -1.33
C THR A 17 9.78 -0.79 -1.28
N ASP A 18 9.20 -0.50 -2.43
CA ASP A 18 7.89 0.14 -2.50
C ASP A 18 6.80 -0.83 -2.00
N TYR A 19 5.71 -0.28 -1.48
CA TYR A 19 4.57 -1.08 -1.01
C TYR A 19 3.99 -1.91 -2.16
N ARG A 20 3.70 -3.19 -1.90
CA ARG A 20 3.30 -4.16 -2.93
C ARG A 20 2.06 -3.74 -3.74
N TRP A 21 1.09 -3.09 -3.09
CA TRP A 21 -0.12 -2.58 -3.74
C TRP A 21 -0.10 -1.05 -3.88
N ALA A 22 1.10 -0.47 -3.99
CA ALA A 22 1.25 0.94 -4.32
C ALA A 22 0.64 1.24 -5.68
N ARG A 23 0.13 2.47 -5.82
CA ARG A 23 -0.36 3.00 -7.10
C ARG A 23 0.79 3.76 -7.77
N PRO A 24 1.54 3.13 -8.70
CA PRO A 24 2.81 3.66 -9.19
C PRO A 24 2.68 5.05 -9.81
N ALA A 25 1.60 5.31 -10.56
CA ALA A 25 1.39 6.62 -11.16
C ALA A 25 1.16 7.71 -10.10
N LEU A 26 0.37 7.40 -9.06
CA LEU A 26 0.10 8.32 -7.96
C LEU A 26 1.37 8.58 -7.13
N VAL A 27 2.16 7.53 -6.85
CA VAL A 27 3.42 7.65 -6.12
C VAL A 27 4.42 8.52 -6.88
N ALA A 28 4.55 8.31 -8.20
CA ALA A 28 5.40 9.13 -9.06
C ALA A 28 4.97 10.61 -9.05
N ASN A 29 3.66 10.89 -9.11
CA ASN A 29 3.14 12.25 -9.03
C ASN A 29 3.44 12.90 -7.68
N LYS A 30 3.15 12.22 -6.56
CA LYS A 30 3.45 12.73 -5.21
C LYS A 30 4.94 12.96 -5.00
N ARG A 31 5.79 12.02 -5.42
CA ARG A 31 7.26 12.17 -5.41
C ARG A 31 7.64 13.43 -6.18
N ARG A 32 7.12 13.63 -7.38
CA ARG A 32 7.43 14.81 -8.20
C ARG A 32 6.98 16.11 -7.55
N THR A 33 5.80 16.15 -6.95
CA THR A 33 5.32 17.33 -6.19
C THR A 33 6.26 17.68 -5.04
N MET A 34 6.75 16.66 -4.30
CA MET A 34 7.71 16.88 -3.22
C MET A 34 9.06 17.38 -3.74
N GLU A 35 9.54 16.84 -4.86
CA GLU A 35 10.79 17.29 -5.48
C GLU A 35 10.74 18.76 -5.91
N LEU A 36 9.61 19.20 -6.50
CA LEU A 36 9.41 20.59 -6.87
C LEU A 36 9.41 21.50 -5.65
N LYS A 37 8.75 21.08 -4.56
CA LYS A 37 8.77 21.81 -3.27
C LYS A 37 10.18 21.87 -2.66
N ALA A 38 11.00 20.85 -2.89
CA ALA A 38 12.41 20.81 -2.47
C ALA A 38 13.34 21.62 -3.40
N GLY A 39 12.81 22.40 -4.35
CA GLY A 39 13.60 23.24 -5.24
C GLY A 39 14.25 22.51 -6.42
N LYS A 40 13.92 21.23 -6.68
CA LYS A 40 14.40 20.57 -7.90
C LYS A 40 13.83 21.26 -9.12
N LEU A 41 14.68 21.42 -10.14
CA LEU A 41 14.30 22.07 -11.39
C LEU A 41 13.04 21.48 -12.01
N GLN A 42 12.18 22.35 -12.51
CA GLN A 42 11.06 21.94 -13.33
C GLN A 42 11.58 21.54 -14.71
N LYS A 43 11.44 20.25 -15.07
CA LYS A 43 11.73 19.81 -16.45
C LYS A 43 10.66 20.39 -17.37
N MET A 44 11.04 21.36 -18.17
CA MET A 44 10.23 21.95 -19.24
C MET A 44 10.59 21.29 -20.58
N GLY A 45 9.60 20.96 -21.39
CA GLY A 45 9.81 20.38 -22.73
C GLY A 45 8.70 19.43 -23.16
N ASN A 46 8.78 18.97 -24.41
CA ASN A 46 7.76 18.12 -25.04
C ASN A 46 7.80 16.65 -24.59
N LYS A 47 8.78 16.26 -23.76
CA LYS A 47 8.91 14.87 -23.27
C LYS A 47 8.21 14.70 -21.93
N PRO A 48 7.13 13.91 -21.85
CA PRO A 48 6.43 13.67 -20.59
C PRO A 48 7.35 12.96 -19.58
N GLY A 49 7.42 13.51 -18.36
CA GLY A 49 8.19 12.91 -17.26
C GLY A 49 7.49 11.72 -16.60
N PRO A 50 8.15 11.00 -15.67
CA PRO A 50 7.59 9.81 -15.01
C PRO A 50 6.25 10.05 -14.29
N ALA A 51 6.01 11.27 -13.80
CA ALA A 51 4.75 11.66 -13.16
C ALA A 51 3.58 11.83 -14.14
N HIS A 52 3.84 11.93 -15.44
CA HIS A 52 2.81 12.13 -16.46
C HIS A 52 1.83 10.97 -16.55
N ALA A 53 2.26 9.75 -16.22
CA ALA A 53 1.41 8.56 -16.17
C ALA A 53 0.15 8.78 -15.31
N TYR A 54 0.24 9.61 -14.26
CA TYR A 54 -0.91 9.96 -13.43
C TYR A 54 -1.95 10.81 -14.16
N ASN A 55 -1.59 11.59 -15.17
CA ASN A 55 -2.57 12.40 -15.89
C ASN A 55 -3.43 11.54 -16.82
N ILE A 56 -2.91 10.40 -17.27
CA ILE A 56 -3.62 9.46 -18.14
C ILE A 56 -4.71 8.73 -17.33
N LYS A 57 -5.97 9.00 -17.66
CA LYS A 57 -7.13 8.41 -16.94
C LYS A 57 -7.13 6.89 -16.96
N ALA A 58 -6.84 6.28 -18.12
CA ALA A 58 -6.82 4.83 -18.27
C ALA A 58 -5.82 4.15 -17.30
N LEU A 59 -4.62 4.72 -17.15
CA LEU A 59 -3.61 4.20 -16.21
C LEU A 59 -4.04 4.38 -14.75
N ARG A 60 -4.63 5.55 -14.41
CA ARG A 60 -5.19 5.77 -13.06
C ARG A 60 -6.29 4.78 -12.72
N ASP A 61 -7.18 4.50 -13.67
CA ASP A 61 -8.29 3.56 -13.48
C ASP A 61 -7.77 2.13 -13.33
N GLN A 62 -6.71 1.75 -14.06
CA GLN A 62 -6.02 0.47 -13.89
C GLN A 62 -5.41 0.34 -12.49
N ASP A 63 -4.65 1.34 -12.03
CA ASP A 63 -4.08 1.39 -10.67
C ASP A 63 -5.18 1.25 -9.59
N MET A 64 -6.33 1.90 -9.79
CA MET A 64 -7.48 1.80 -8.89
C MET A 64 -8.10 0.42 -8.88
N LYS A 65 -8.23 -0.26 -10.03
CA LYS A 65 -8.76 -1.63 -10.11
C LYS A 65 -7.88 -2.61 -9.34
N ILE A 66 -6.56 -2.49 -9.46
CA ILE A 66 -5.61 -3.34 -8.73
C ILE A 66 -5.74 -3.10 -7.22
N ALA A 67 -5.80 -1.83 -6.79
CA ALA A 67 -5.97 -1.49 -5.38
C ALA A 67 -7.28 -2.04 -4.79
N ARG A 68 -8.39 -1.92 -5.53
CA ARG A 68 -9.70 -2.48 -5.13
C ARG A 68 -9.66 -4.00 -5.00
N HIS A 69 -9.02 -4.69 -5.95
CA HIS A 69 -8.88 -6.14 -5.87
C HIS A 69 -8.05 -6.56 -4.64
N ALA A 70 -7.01 -5.80 -4.28
CA ALA A 70 -6.22 -6.05 -3.08
C ALA A 70 -7.04 -5.86 -1.80
N GLU A 71 -7.89 -4.82 -1.75
CA GLU A 71 -8.81 -4.58 -0.63
C GLU A 71 -9.81 -5.73 -0.47
N GLN A 72 -10.47 -6.15 -1.56
CA GLN A 72 -11.38 -7.30 -1.55
C GLN A 72 -10.69 -8.60 -1.11
N ALA A 73 -9.44 -8.82 -1.54
CA ALA A 73 -8.65 -9.97 -1.11
C ALA A 73 -8.35 -9.90 0.40
N TYR A 74 -8.05 -8.72 0.93
CA TYR A 74 -7.83 -8.51 2.36
C TYR A 74 -9.12 -8.72 3.18
N GLU A 75 -10.25 -8.20 2.73
CA GLU A 75 -11.56 -8.41 3.37
C GLU A 75 -11.89 -9.90 3.47
N LYS A 76 -11.74 -10.65 2.37
CA LYS A 76 -11.95 -12.11 2.36
C LYS A 76 -11.01 -12.83 3.33
N PHE A 77 -9.73 -12.44 3.34
CA PHE A 77 -8.74 -13.03 4.23
C PHE A 77 -9.08 -12.80 5.71
N VAL A 78 -9.49 -11.57 6.08
CA VAL A 78 -9.89 -11.23 7.45
C VAL A 78 -11.19 -11.94 7.84
N ALA A 79 -12.19 -11.98 6.96
CA ALA A 79 -13.46 -12.68 7.22
C ALA A 79 -13.24 -14.19 7.46
N GLN A 80 -12.37 -14.82 6.67
CA GLN A 80 -12.00 -16.22 6.89
C GLN A 80 -11.25 -16.41 8.21
N TRP A 81 -10.44 -15.44 8.62
CA TRP A 81 -9.73 -15.51 9.90
C TRP A 81 -10.68 -15.36 11.10
N GLU A 82 -11.68 -14.49 11.02
CA GLU A 82 -12.67 -14.26 12.08
C GLU A 82 -13.63 -15.43 12.29
N THR A 83 -13.99 -16.14 11.21
CA THR A 83 -14.86 -17.32 11.24
C THR A 83 -14.17 -18.59 11.77
N ARG A 84 -12.84 -18.58 11.92
CA ARG A 84 -12.13 -19.71 12.54
C ARG A 84 -12.53 -19.78 14.03
N PRO A 85 -13.00 -20.94 14.53
CA PRO A 85 -13.35 -21.07 15.92
C PRO A 85 -12.11 -20.75 16.76
N LYS A 86 -12.23 -19.75 17.64
CA LYS A 86 -11.21 -19.40 18.62
C LYS A 86 -11.02 -20.65 19.46
N VAL A 87 -9.93 -21.41 19.22
CA VAL A 87 -9.62 -22.63 19.97
C VAL A 87 -9.69 -22.25 21.43
N ARG A 88 -10.76 -22.67 22.13
CA ARG A 88 -10.87 -22.50 23.57
C ARG A 88 -9.67 -23.23 24.13
N GLY A 89 -8.78 -22.47 24.76
CA GLY A 89 -7.58 -23.02 25.38
C GLY A 89 -7.97 -24.24 26.18
N ARG A 90 -7.22 -25.33 25.97
CA ARG A 90 -7.32 -26.61 26.66
C ARG A 90 -7.80 -26.38 28.10
N SER A 91 -9.04 -26.76 28.41
CA SER A 91 -9.50 -26.77 29.79
C SER A 91 -8.53 -27.65 30.57
N LYS A 92 -7.89 -27.10 31.61
CA LYS A 92 -7.13 -27.92 32.55
C LYS A 92 -8.07 -29.03 33.04
N PRO A 93 -7.70 -30.32 32.94
CA PRO A 93 -8.49 -31.34 33.62
C PRO A 93 -8.46 -31.00 35.11
N ALA A 94 -9.63 -30.88 35.72
CA ALA A 94 -9.74 -30.78 37.17
C ALA A 94 -9.12 -32.06 37.73
N GLY A 95 -7.97 -31.92 38.39
CA GLY A 95 -7.32 -33.02 39.08
C GLY A 95 -8.16 -33.45 40.28
N LEU A 96 -8.23 -34.78 40.44
CA LEU A 96 -8.48 -35.59 41.65
C LEU A 96 -9.29 -34.95 42.79
#